data_AF-A0A963QF52-F1
#
_entry.id   AF-A0A963QF52-F1
#
_cell.length_a   1.000
_cell.length_b   1.000
_cell.length_c   1.000
_cell.angle_alpha   90.00
_cell.angle_beta   90.00
_cell.angle_gamma   90.00
#
_symmetry.space_group_name_H-M   'P 1'
#
loop_
_entity.id
_entity.type
_entity.pdbx_description
1 polymer ?
#
loop_
_entity_poly.entity_id
_entity_poly.type
_entity_poly.pdbx_seq_one_letter_code
_entity_poly.pdbx_strand_id
1 'polypeptide(L)'
;MSIETKLPPGTDLIEEIKRLRKERKAVILAHYYQTPDIQDIADFVGDSLELSKKAAATDAEVIAFCGVKFMADTAKILSPEKIVVLPD
;
A
#
# COMPACT_ATOMS: atom_id res chain seq x y z
N MET A 1 4.12 -1.40 18.33
CA MET A 1 2.70 -1.53 18.72
C MET A 1 1.93 -1.84 17.46
N SER A 2 1.53 -3.08 17.26
CA SER A 2 0.64 -3.45 16.17
C SER A 2 -0.77 -3.02 16.55
N ILE A 3 -1.40 -2.19 15.72
CA ILE A 3 -2.77 -1.74 15.94
C ILE A 3 -3.67 -2.87 15.40
N GLU A 4 -4.04 -3.83 16.26
CA GLU A 4 -5.06 -4.82 15.89
C GLU A 4 -6.42 -4.13 15.76
N THR A 5 -6.76 -3.74 14.53
CA THR A 5 -8.08 -3.21 14.22
C THR A 5 -9.01 -4.41 14.03
N LYS A 6 -9.78 -4.77 15.08
CA LYS A 6 -10.82 -5.81 14.95
C LYS A 6 -11.89 -5.32 13.98
N LEU A 7 -11.91 -5.91 12.78
CA LEU A 7 -12.96 -5.66 11.80
C LEU A 7 -14.29 -6.25 12.30
N PRO A 8 -15.42 -5.52 12.15
CA PRO A 8 -16.73 -6.04 12.52
C PRO A 8 -17.06 -7.33 11.75
N PRO A 9 -17.75 -8.31 12.37
CA PRO A 9 -18.23 -9.49 11.67
C PRO A 9 -19.12 -9.11 10.47
N GLY A 10 -18.88 -9.74 9.31
CA GLY A 10 -19.65 -9.47 8.09
C GLY A 10 -19.19 -8.25 7.27
N THR A 11 -18.05 -7.65 7.62
CA THR A 11 -17.45 -6.57 6.82
C THR A 11 -16.84 -7.15 5.54
N ASP A 12 -17.27 -6.65 4.38
CA ASP A 12 -16.58 -6.90 3.12
C ASP A 12 -15.23 -6.15 3.12
N LEU A 13 -14.15 -6.91 3.29
CA LEU A 13 -12.80 -6.38 3.40
C LEU A 13 -12.40 -5.57 2.17
N ILE A 14 -12.83 -5.98 0.97
CA ILE A 14 -12.46 -5.32 -0.27
C ILE A 14 -13.14 -3.95 -0.34
N GLU A 15 -14.42 -3.87 0.02
CA GLU A 15 -15.14 -2.59 0.05
C GLU A 15 -14.59 -1.65 1.12
N GLU A 16 -14.21 -2.18 2.30
CA GLU A 16 -13.61 -1.36 3.35
C GLU A 16 -12.22 -0.84 2.94
N ILE A 17 -11.39 -1.65 2.30
CA ILE A 17 -10.10 -1.23 1.74
C ILE A 17 -10.32 -0.13 0.70
N LYS A 18 -11.29 -0.30 -0.22
CA LYS A 18 -11.63 0.73 -1.22
C LYS A 18 -12.10 2.03 -0.57
N ARG A 19 -12.92 1.94 0.49
CA ARG A 19 -13.41 3.10 1.25
C ARG A 19 -12.26 3.86 1.89
N LEU A 20 -11.39 3.15 2.63
CA LEU A 20 -10.21 3.74 3.28
C LEU A 20 -9.22 4.32 2.27
N ARG A 21 -9.00 3.64 1.13
CA ARG A 21 -8.15 4.14 0.06
C ARG A 21 -8.61 5.50 -0.45
N LYS A 22 -9.92 5.67 -0.67
CA LYS A 22 -10.49 6.96 -1.10
C LYS A 22 -10.40 8.02 0.00
N GLU A 23 -10.77 7.68 1.23
CA GLU A 23 -10.79 8.61 2.38
C GLU A 23 -9.38 9.14 2.71
N ARG A 24 -8.37 8.30 2.58
CA ARG A 24 -6.97 8.63 2.88
C ARG A 24 -6.16 9.07 1.66
N LYS A 25 -6.79 9.16 0.48
CA LYS A 25 -6.12 9.35 -0.81
C LYS A 25 -4.87 8.46 -0.94
N ALA A 26 -5.07 7.18 -0.63
CA ALA A 26 -3.99 6.20 -0.60
C ALA A 26 -3.84 5.51 -1.96
N VAL A 27 -2.64 4.98 -2.21
CA VAL A 27 -2.39 4.03 -3.29
C VAL A 27 -1.79 2.76 -2.72
N ILE A 28 -2.13 1.62 -3.32
CA ILE A 28 -1.63 0.30 -2.96
C ILE A 28 -0.60 -0.11 -4.02
N LEU A 29 0.63 -0.34 -3.59
CA LEU A 29 1.74 -0.80 -4.42
C LEU A 29 2.07 -2.24 -4.03
N ALA A 30 1.99 -3.19 -4.95
CA ALA A 30 2.26 -4.59 -4.66
C ALA A 30 3.45 -5.13 -5.48
N HIS A 31 4.33 -5.86 -4.81
CA HIS A 31 5.39 -6.60 -5.50
C HIS A 31 4.82 -7.87 -6.16
N TYR A 32 5.44 -8.34 -7.25
CA TYR A 32 5.04 -9.59 -7.93
C TYR A 32 5.01 -10.85 -7.05
N TYR A 33 5.63 -10.80 -5.88
CA TYR A 33 5.68 -11.92 -4.93
C TYR A 33 4.52 -11.93 -3.93
N GLN A 34 3.65 -10.91 -3.96
CA GLN A 34 2.45 -10.89 -3.13
C GLN A 34 1.42 -11.91 -3.63
N THR A 35 0.49 -12.31 -2.76
CA THR A 35 -0.59 -13.22 -3.15
C THR A 35 -1.50 -12.59 -4.21
N PRO A 36 -2.17 -13.40 -5.06
CA PRO A 36 -3.08 -12.89 -6.09
C PRO A 36 -4.13 -11.93 -5.54
N ASP A 37 -4.73 -12.25 -4.39
CA ASP A 37 -5.74 -11.40 -3.75
C ASP A 37 -5.24 -9.97 -3.44
N ILE A 38 -3.95 -9.82 -3.09
CA ILE A 38 -3.31 -8.53 -2.84
C ILE A 38 -2.98 -7.81 -4.16
N GLN A 39 -2.57 -8.57 -5.19
CA GLN A 39 -2.32 -8.01 -6.51
C GLN A 39 -3.62 -7.49 -7.16
N ASP A 40 -4.74 -8.19 -6.97
CA ASP A 40 -6.05 -7.83 -7.53
C ASP A 40 -6.61 -6.50 -6.97
N ILE A 41 -6.26 -6.17 -5.72
CA ILE A 41 -6.66 -4.90 -5.08
C ILE A 41 -5.64 -3.77 -5.26
N ALA A 42 -4.44 -4.08 -5.74
CA ALA A 42 -3.35 -3.11 -5.89
C ALA A 42 -3.65 -2.11 -7.02
N ASP A 43 -3.22 -0.87 -6.84
CA ASP A 43 -3.29 0.14 -7.90
C ASP A 43 -2.15 -0.08 -8.92
N PHE A 44 -1.01 -0.58 -8.45
CA PHE A 44 0.12 -0.95 -9.29
C PHE A 44 0.79 -2.22 -8.78
N VAL A 45 1.12 -3.12 -9.70
CA VAL A 45 1.91 -4.32 -9.44
C VAL A 45 3.19 -4.22 -10.27
N GLY A 46 4.35 -4.42 -9.63
CA GLY A 46 5.64 -4.20 -10.29
C GLY A 46 6.83 -4.80 -9.55
N ASP A 47 8.00 -4.64 -10.15
CA ASP A 47 9.28 -4.91 -9.48
C ASP A 47 9.69 -3.76 -8.55
N SER A 48 10.83 -3.90 -7.87
CA SER A 48 11.31 -2.89 -6.91
C SER A 48 11.55 -1.51 -7.52
N LEU A 49 12.07 -1.46 -8.76
CA LEU A 49 12.42 -0.21 -9.42
C LEU A 49 11.16 0.50 -9.93
N GLU A 50 10.24 -0.25 -10.53
CA GLU A 50 8.96 0.26 -10.99
C GLU A 50 8.15 0.83 -9.84
N LEU A 51 8.02 0.08 -8.74
CA LEU A 51 7.28 0.54 -7.56
C LEU A 51 7.92 1.77 -6.92
N SER A 52 9.27 1.86 -6.88
CA SER A 52 9.97 3.04 -6.37
C SER A 52 9.70 4.29 -7.23
N LYS A 53 9.70 4.14 -8.56
CA LYS A 53 9.33 5.23 -9.49
C LYS A 53 7.88 5.65 -9.31
N LYS A 54 6.96 4.70 -9.13
CA LYS A 54 5.53 4.98 -8.89
C LYS A 54 5.30 5.67 -7.55
N ALA A 55 5.99 5.26 -6.49
CA ALA A 55 5.95 5.92 -5.19
C ALA A 55 6.41 7.39 -5.27
N ALA A 56 7.47 7.68 -6.02
CA ALA A 56 7.93 9.04 -6.25
C ALA A 56 6.93 9.87 -7.08
N ALA A 57 6.36 9.28 -8.14
CA ALA A 57 5.52 9.98 -9.11
C ALA A 57 4.03 10.11 -8.72
N THR A 58 3.57 9.41 -7.68
CA THR A 58 2.16 9.51 -7.25
C THR A 58 1.86 10.81 -6.51
N ASP A 59 0.65 11.33 -6.70
CA ASP A 59 0.09 12.46 -5.93
C ASP A 59 -0.65 11.99 -4.66
N ALA A 60 -0.63 10.69 -4.38
CA ALA A 60 -1.25 10.12 -3.18
C ALA A 60 -0.57 10.61 -1.90
N GLU A 61 -1.36 10.82 -0.85
CA GLU A 61 -0.87 11.22 0.46
C GLU A 61 -0.33 10.02 1.25
N VAL A 62 -0.88 8.83 0.98
CA VAL A 62 -0.54 7.58 1.65
C VAL A 62 -0.16 6.50 0.63
N ILE A 63 0.90 5.74 0.93
CA ILE A 63 1.36 4.61 0.13
C ILE A 63 1.28 3.36 1.03
N ALA A 64 0.36 2.46 0.72
CA ALA A 64 0.33 1.12 1.28
C ALA A 64 1.26 0.24 0.43
N PHE A 65 2.46 -0.02 0.94
CA PHE A 65 3.51 -0.75 0.22
C PHE A 65 3.45 -2.24 0.60
N CYS A 66 2.78 -3.05 -0.20
CA CYS A 66 2.70 -4.50 -0.06
C CYS A 66 3.96 -5.15 -0.63
N GLY A 67 5.02 -5.17 0.17
CA GLY A 67 6.33 -5.68 -0.21
C GLY A 67 7.17 -6.00 1.02
N VAL A 68 8.47 -5.77 0.93
CA VAL A 68 9.41 -5.97 2.04
C VAL A 68 9.94 -4.64 2.55
N LYS A 69 10.42 -4.62 3.80
CA LYS A 69 10.80 -3.40 4.53
C LYS A 69 11.72 -2.45 3.74
N PHE A 70 12.78 -2.96 3.12
CA PHE A 70 13.74 -2.10 2.42
C PHE A 70 13.09 -1.34 1.24
N MET A 71 12.08 -1.92 0.60
CA MET A 71 11.36 -1.27 -0.51
C MET A 71 10.47 -0.14 0.03
N ALA A 72 9.78 -0.38 1.15
CA ALA A 72 8.99 0.63 1.82
C ALA A 72 9.87 1.80 2.33
N ASP A 73 11.04 1.49 2.90
CA ASP A 73 12.02 2.51 3.31
C ASP A 73 12.50 3.33 2.10
N THR A 74 12.76 2.67 0.97
CA THR A 74 13.14 3.34 -0.28
C THR A 74 12.02 4.27 -0.78
N ALA A 75 10.77 3.81 -0.76
CA ALA A 75 9.62 4.65 -1.10
C ALA A 75 9.51 5.87 -0.18
N LYS A 76 9.78 5.72 1.12
CA LYS A 76 9.77 6.81 2.10
C LYS A 76 10.93 7.79 1.88
N ILE A 77 12.12 7.31 1.51
CA ILE A 77 13.27 8.16 1.16
C ILE A 77 12.95 9.00 -0.09
N LEU A 78 12.33 8.39 -1.11
CA LEU A 78 11.96 9.08 -2.35
C LEU A 78 10.73 9.98 -2.20
N SER A 79 9.90 9.74 -1.18
CA SER A 79 8.69 10.52 -0.89
C SER A 79 8.63 10.89 0.59
N PRO A 80 9.51 11.80 1.05
CA PRO A 80 9.66 12.10 2.48
C PRO A 80 8.38 12.66 3.11
N GLU A 81 7.57 13.40 2.35
CA GLU A 81 6.31 14.00 2.80
C GLU A 81 5.14 13.00 2.88
N LYS A 82 5.23 11.86 2.17
CA LYS A 82 4.13 10.89 2.09
C LYS A 82 4.15 9.91 3.26
N ILE A 83 2.99 9.45 3.69
CA ILE A 83 2.90 8.38 4.70
C ILE A 83 3.11 7.05 3.97
N VAL A 84 4.14 6.29 4.35
CA VAL A 84 4.37 4.94 3.82
C VAL A 84 4.04 3.92 4.90
N VAL A 85 3.11 3.02 4.59
CA VAL A 85 2.67 1.94 5.47
C VAL A 85 3.09 0.61 4.84
N LEU A 86 3.79 -0.22 5.60
CA LEU A 86 4.09 -1.60 5.25
C LEU A 86 3.11 -2.48 6.04
N PRO A 87 2.18 -3.19 5.37
CA PRO A 87 1.32 -4.16 6.03
C PRO A 87 2.10 -5.46 6.27
N ASP A 88 2.86 -5.52 7.38
CA ASP A 88 3.50 -6.70 7.97
C ASP A 88 3.90 -6.40 9.44
#